data_AF-A0A963MRY8-F1
#
_entry.id   AF-A0A963MRY8-F1
#
_cell.length_a   1.000
_cell.length_b   1.000
_cell.length_c   1.000
_cell.angle_alpha   90.00
_cell.angle_beta   90.00
_cell.angle_gamma   90.00
#
_symmetry.space_group_name_H-M   'P 1'
#
loop_
_entity.id
_entity.type
_entity.pdbx_description
1 polymer ?
#
loop_
_entity_poly.entity_id
_entity_poly.type
_entity_poly.pdbx_seq_one_letter_code
_entity_poly.pdbx_strand_id
1 'polypeptide(L)'
;MKKTRSTTSERQENQTQAVADIRSRSLNSSNNQVGRAEMIAQRLSIQSLHNSPRMAAQRKQAKQNSARTNHALPQISTNLTKPVTAAQRVIKLDGADVDNAQLLAEAADMAEKIIIANWDWSQTVHNFTKNDKQNLSAKQKLLNAIQRAKNQVRTVPALFSAANLKFLTQAEDRLPTLYFVQGTNSGRLRQQHGSGPAVFTEVNKIDYFFASKSKMRKFKTAAKLAMTNREDFNPDLSAYEATTIPTAGYAHFETTYSGRKLIKIHPSGGAVVTGLDAYTDLKIKAIYQGIIGLTT
;
A
#
# COMPACT_ATOMS: atom_id res chain seq x y z
N MET A 1 53.78 30.95 -38.33
CA MET A 1 53.87 29.52 -37.95
C MET A 1 52.50 29.03 -37.50
N LYS A 2 51.77 28.26 -38.33
CA LYS A 2 50.48 27.66 -37.99
C LYS A 2 50.72 26.21 -37.53
N LYS A 3 50.36 25.88 -36.28
CA LYS A 3 50.37 24.51 -35.74
C LYS A 3 49.02 23.85 -36.01
N THR A 4 49.02 22.79 -36.79
CA THR A 4 47.91 21.83 -36.96
C THR A 4 47.89 20.87 -35.76
N ARG A 5 46.73 20.77 -35.08
CA ARG A 5 46.49 19.78 -34.02
C ARG A 5 45.81 18.55 -34.62
N SER A 6 46.28 17.39 -34.16
CA SER A 6 45.95 16.03 -34.59
C SER A 6 44.53 15.59 -34.18
N THR A 7 43.80 15.01 -35.13
CA THR A 7 42.39 14.55 -35.05
C THR A 7 42.25 13.05 -34.73
N THR A 8 43.32 12.38 -34.30
CA THR A 8 43.30 10.92 -34.16
C THR A 8 42.76 10.42 -32.81
N SER A 9 42.73 11.28 -31.78
CA SER A 9 42.33 10.88 -30.41
C SER A 9 40.81 10.72 -30.23
N GLU A 10 39.98 11.53 -30.89
CA GLU A 10 38.51 11.51 -30.68
C GLU A 10 37.80 10.32 -31.33
N ARG A 11 38.47 9.61 -32.27
CA ARG A 11 37.87 8.44 -32.93
C ARG A 11 37.94 7.15 -32.11
N GLN A 12 38.87 7.03 -31.16
CA GLN A 12 39.00 5.82 -30.34
C GLN A 12 38.07 5.82 -29.11
N GLU A 13 37.74 6.97 -28.53
CA GLU A 13 36.78 7.03 -27.42
C GLU A 13 35.35 6.69 -27.87
N ASN A 14 34.94 7.12 -29.07
CA ASN A 14 33.59 6.86 -29.56
C ASN A 14 33.32 5.39 -29.97
N GLN A 15 34.35 4.61 -30.30
CA GLN A 15 34.17 3.18 -30.57
C GLN A 15 34.02 2.34 -29.30
N THR A 16 34.64 2.76 -28.19
CA THR A 16 34.59 2.01 -26.93
C THR A 16 33.23 2.16 -26.24
N GLN A 17 32.59 3.32 -26.37
CA GLN A 17 31.25 3.57 -25.83
C GLN A 17 30.15 2.76 -26.55
N ALA A 18 30.25 2.58 -27.86
CA ALA A 18 29.25 1.86 -28.67
C ALA A 18 29.24 0.33 -28.39
N VAL A 19 30.39 -0.26 -28.06
CA VAL A 19 30.49 -1.71 -27.75
C VAL A 19 29.95 -2.03 -26.35
N ALA A 20 30.09 -1.11 -25.39
CA ALA A 20 29.51 -1.26 -24.05
C ALA A 20 27.97 -1.25 -24.09
N ASP A 21 27.38 -0.46 -24.99
CA ASP A 21 25.93 -0.30 -25.09
C ASP A 21 25.21 -1.46 -25.80
N ILE A 22 25.93 -2.23 -26.62
CA ILE A 22 25.40 -3.44 -27.26
C ILE A 22 25.42 -4.63 -26.28
N ARG A 23 26.44 -4.73 -25.42
CA ARG A 23 26.50 -5.80 -24.39
C ARG A 23 25.45 -5.63 -23.29
N SER A 24 25.08 -4.40 -22.92
CA SER A 24 24.04 -4.14 -21.90
C SER A 24 22.64 -4.53 -22.39
N ARG A 25 22.35 -4.38 -23.68
CA ARG A 25 21.05 -4.77 -24.28
C ARG A 25 20.88 -6.28 -24.46
N SER A 26 21.97 -7.00 -24.70
CA SER A 26 21.95 -8.46 -24.85
C SER A 26 21.65 -9.19 -23.53
N LEU A 27 22.20 -8.72 -22.41
CA LEU A 27 21.99 -9.34 -21.09
C LEU A 27 20.57 -9.15 -20.52
N ASN A 28 19.85 -8.09 -20.93
CA ASN A 28 18.46 -7.86 -20.51
C ASN A 28 17.42 -8.68 -21.28
N SER A 29 17.76 -9.23 -22.45
CA SER A 29 16.83 -10.08 -23.22
C SER A 29 16.72 -11.49 -22.63
N SER A 30 17.84 -12.04 -22.15
CA SER A 30 17.91 -13.39 -21.60
C SER A 30 17.19 -13.54 -20.25
N ASN A 31 17.26 -12.52 -19.37
CA ASN A 31 16.57 -12.54 -18.07
C ASN A 31 15.04 -12.49 -18.19
N ASN A 32 14.50 -11.91 -19.26
CA ASN A 32 13.06 -11.83 -19.50
C ASN A 32 12.44 -13.14 -20.01
N GLN A 33 13.23 -14.02 -20.62
CA GLN A 33 12.73 -15.33 -21.07
C GLN A 33 12.65 -16.35 -19.93
N VAL A 34 13.65 -16.36 -19.03
CA VAL A 34 13.65 -17.24 -17.84
C VAL A 34 12.47 -16.91 -16.92
N GLY A 35 12.19 -15.63 -16.69
CA GLY A 35 11.05 -15.19 -15.88
C GLY A 35 9.67 -15.51 -16.49
N ARG A 36 9.56 -15.68 -17.82
CA ARG A 36 8.31 -16.10 -18.48
C ARG A 36 8.04 -17.59 -18.34
N ALA A 37 9.08 -18.42 -18.42
CA ALA A 37 8.96 -19.87 -18.29
C ALA A 37 8.58 -20.29 -16.85
N GLU A 38 9.19 -19.65 -15.83
CA GLU A 38 8.83 -19.87 -14.42
C GLU A 38 7.38 -19.44 -14.10
N MET A 39 6.90 -18.38 -14.74
CA MET A 39 5.53 -17.88 -14.54
C MET A 39 4.47 -18.82 -15.14
N ILE A 40 4.76 -19.47 -16.27
CA ILE A 40 3.88 -20.48 -16.87
C ILE A 40 3.86 -21.74 -15.99
N ALA A 41 5.03 -22.17 -15.47
CA ALA A 41 5.13 -23.31 -14.56
C ALA A 41 4.37 -23.09 -13.23
N GLN A 42 4.47 -21.90 -12.63
CA GLN A 42 3.68 -21.55 -11.43
C GLN A 42 2.17 -21.50 -11.71
N ARG A 43 1.75 -21.00 -12.88
CA ARG A 43 0.33 -20.91 -13.22
C ARG A 43 -0.32 -22.28 -13.45
N LEU A 44 0.41 -23.22 -14.03
CA LEU A 44 -0.03 -24.61 -14.20
C LEU A 44 -0.06 -25.39 -12.87
N SER A 45 0.87 -25.10 -11.96
CA SER A 45 0.90 -25.64 -10.60
C SER A 45 -0.36 -25.24 -9.79
N ILE A 46 -0.75 -23.97 -9.83
CA ILE A 46 -1.91 -23.45 -9.07
C ILE A 46 -3.25 -23.99 -9.63
N GLN A 47 -3.39 -24.12 -10.95
CA GLN A 47 -4.59 -24.74 -11.53
C GLN A 47 -4.73 -26.23 -11.16
N SER A 48 -3.63 -26.96 -10.99
CA SER A 48 -3.66 -28.37 -10.58
C SER A 48 -4.05 -28.57 -9.10
N LEU A 49 -3.70 -27.62 -8.22
CA LEU A 49 -4.04 -27.67 -6.79
C LEU A 49 -5.53 -27.41 -6.54
N HIS A 50 -6.15 -26.52 -7.31
CA HIS A 50 -7.57 -26.17 -7.17
C HIS A 50 -8.54 -27.24 -7.68
N ASN A 51 -8.07 -28.15 -8.53
CA ASN A 51 -8.85 -29.27 -9.05
C ASN A 51 -8.47 -30.63 -8.43
N SER A 52 -7.68 -30.65 -7.34
CA SER A 52 -7.31 -31.93 -6.73
C SER A 52 -8.54 -32.62 -6.10
N PRO A 53 -8.75 -33.93 -6.36
CA PRO A 53 -9.84 -34.70 -5.77
C PRO A 53 -9.89 -34.64 -4.23
N ARG A 54 -8.73 -34.41 -3.59
CA ARG A 54 -8.57 -34.28 -2.15
C ARG A 54 -9.26 -33.03 -1.58
N MET A 55 -9.15 -31.88 -2.26
CA MET A 55 -9.81 -30.64 -1.84
C MET A 55 -11.33 -30.67 -2.10
N ALA A 56 -11.76 -31.35 -3.17
CA ALA A 56 -13.18 -31.58 -3.44
C ALA A 56 -13.83 -32.52 -2.40
N ALA A 57 -13.10 -33.54 -1.92
CA ALA A 57 -13.54 -34.43 -0.85
C ALA A 57 -13.64 -33.73 0.52
N GLN A 58 -12.68 -32.85 0.86
CA GLN A 58 -12.74 -32.05 2.09
C GLN A 58 -13.95 -31.10 2.13
N ARG A 59 -14.33 -30.51 0.99
CA ARG A 59 -15.54 -29.68 0.89
C ARG A 59 -16.84 -30.47 1.04
N LYS A 60 -16.86 -31.75 0.66
CA LYS A 60 -18.02 -32.63 0.87
C LYS A 60 -18.12 -33.11 2.33
N GLN A 61 -17.01 -33.43 2.99
CA GLN A 61 -17.01 -33.80 4.42
C GLN A 61 -17.40 -32.64 5.34
N ALA A 62 -16.98 -31.41 5.05
CA ALA A 62 -17.37 -30.23 5.83
C ALA A 62 -18.89 -29.92 5.75
N LYS A 63 -19.58 -30.38 4.71
CA LYS A 63 -21.05 -30.26 4.59
C LYS A 63 -21.82 -31.38 5.29
N GLN A 64 -21.21 -32.53 5.54
CA GLN A 64 -21.88 -33.68 6.16
C GLN A 64 -21.78 -33.68 7.69
N ASN A 65 -20.73 -33.09 8.27
CA ASN A 65 -20.54 -33.06 9.72
C ASN A 65 -21.37 -31.99 10.46
N SER A 66 -22.09 -31.12 9.75
CA SER A 66 -22.93 -30.08 10.35
C SER A 66 -24.37 -30.53 10.64
N ALA A 67 -24.70 -31.81 10.44
CA ALA A 67 -26.08 -32.32 10.47
C ALA A 67 -26.40 -33.29 11.62
N ARG A 68 -25.57 -33.41 12.67
CA ARG A 68 -25.81 -34.44 13.70
C ARG A 68 -25.39 -34.06 15.12
N THR A 69 -26.12 -33.14 15.74
CA THR A 69 -26.25 -33.06 17.20
C THR A 69 -27.61 -32.45 17.55
N ASN A 70 -28.58 -33.30 17.90
CA ASN A 70 -29.87 -32.92 18.48
C ASN A 70 -29.74 -32.93 20.01
N HIS A 71 -29.71 -31.75 20.64
CA HIS A 71 -30.15 -31.59 22.02
C HIS A 71 -30.95 -30.29 22.11
N ALA A 72 -32.16 -30.40 22.63
CA ALA A 72 -33.16 -29.34 22.72
C ALA A 72 -32.77 -28.29 23.76
N LEU A 73 -32.75 -27.02 23.33
CA LEU A 73 -32.67 -25.81 24.15
C LEU A 73 -33.47 -24.68 23.44
N PRO A 74 -33.88 -23.62 24.17
CA PRO A 74 -35.15 -22.92 23.96
C PRO A 74 -35.21 -22.07 22.68
N GLN A 75 -36.44 -21.84 22.21
CA GLN A 75 -36.75 -21.08 21.01
C GLN A 75 -36.15 -19.66 21.05
N ILE A 76 -35.04 -19.50 20.34
CA ILE A 76 -34.50 -18.20 19.96
C ILE A 76 -35.06 -17.87 18.58
N SER A 77 -35.73 -16.72 18.51
CA SER A 77 -36.27 -16.08 17.31
C SER A 77 -35.35 -16.25 16.10
N THR A 78 -35.82 -16.95 15.08
CA THR A 78 -35.15 -17.12 13.79
C THR A 78 -35.27 -15.83 12.99
N ASN A 79 -34.41 -14.86 13.31
CA ASN A 79 -34.17 -13.74 12.42
C ASN A 79 -33.47 -14.26 11.16
N LEU A 80 -34.28 -14.39 10.10
CA LEU A 80 -33.95 -14.20 8.69
C LEU A 80 -32.45 -14.29 8.37
N THR A 81 -32.03 -15.45 7.87
CA THR A 81 -30.83 -15.57 7.04
C THR A 81 -30.89 -14.52 5.93
N LYS A 82 -30.12 -13.44 6.11
CA LYS A 82 -29.89 -12.45 5.04
C LYS A 82 -29.41 -13.22 3.81
N PRO A 83 -29.99 -12.95 2.62
CA PRO A 83 -29.53 -13.55 1.38
C PRO A 83 -28.04 -13.26 1.22
N VAL A 84 -27.33 -14.19 0.59
CA VAL A 84 -25.94 -14.00 0.13
C VAL A 84 -25.87 -12.64 -0.55
N THR A 85 -25.29 -11.67 0.16
CA THR A 85 -25.06 -10.33 -0.35
C THR A 85 -24.34 -10.47 -1.67
N ALA A 86 -24.93 -9.93 -2.74
CA ALA A 86 -24.28 -9.82 -4.04
C ALA A 86 -22.80 -9.45 -3.83
N ALA A 87 -21.89 -10.16 -4.49
CA ALA A 87 -20.46 -9.94 -4.35
C ALA A 87 -20.20 -8.43 -4.48
N GLN A 88 -19.90 -7.78 -3.35
CA GLN A 88 -19.77 -6.35 -3.30
C GLN A 88 -18.54 -6.00 -4.12
N ARG A 89 -18.72 -5.29 -5.24
CA ARG A 89 -17.60 -4.87 -6.07
C ARG A 89 -16.64 -4.07 -5.20
N VAL A 90 -15.39 -4.45 -5.30
CA VAL A 90 -14.39 -4.06 -4.31
C VAL A 90 -13.74 -2.75 -4.73
N ILE A 91 -13.64 -2.47 -6.03
CA ILE A 91 -13.20 -1.18 -6.56
C ILE A 91 -14.42 -0.28 -6.81
N LYS A 92 -14.41 0.92 -6.20
CA LYS A 92 -15.46 1.93 -6.37
C LYS A 92 -14.87 3.28 -6.77
N LEU A 93 -15.59 4.04 -7.61
CA LEU A 93 -15.27 5.43 -7.95
C LEU A 93 -16.37 6.34 -7.42
N ASP A 94 -16.03 7.24 -6.51
CA ASP A 94 -16.98 8.14 -5.83
C ASP A 94 -18.19 7.38 -5.21
N GLY A 95 -17.92 6.19 -4.67
CA GLY A 95 -18.93 5.30 -4.07
C GLY A 95 -19.70 4.43 -5.06
N ALA A 96 -19.63 4.72 -6.36
CA ALA A 96 -20.26 3.92 -7.41
C ALA A 96 -19.42 2.69 -7.76
N ASP A 97 -20.12 1.58 -8.04
CA ASP A 97 -19.50 0.36 -8.56
C ASP A 97 -18.96 0.60 -9.97
N VAL A 98 -17.80 0.02 -10.27
CA VAL A 98 -17.13 0.18 -11.58
C VAL A 98 -17.26 -1.10 -12.38
N ASP A 99 -17.34 -0.99 -13.70
CA ASP A 99 -17.15 -2.13 -14.59
C ASP A 99 -15.67 -2.55 -14.63
N ASN A 100 -15.34 -3.60 -13.89
CA ASN A 100 -13.97 -4.12 -13.86
C ASN A 100 -13.56 -4.76 -15.19
N ALA A 101 -14.50 -5.26 -15.99
CA ALA A 101 -14.16 -5.78 -17.32
C ALA A 101 -13.65 -4.65 -18.21
N GLN A 102 -14.30 -3.48 -18.14
CA GLN A 102 -13.83 -2.28 -18.82
C GLN A 102 -12.45 -1.83 -18.27
N LEU A 103 -12.27 -1.77 -16.94
CA LEU A 103 -10.96 -1.41 -16.34
C LEU A 103 -9.84 -2.36 -16.81
N LEU A 104 -10.11 -3.66 -16.87
CA LEU A 104 -9.15 -4.67 -17.34
C LEU A 104 -8.86 -4.56 -18.84
N ALA A 105 -9.84 -4.15 -19.64
CA ALA A 105 -9.66 -3.89 -21.07
C ALA A 105 -8.82 -2.63 -21.33
N GLU A 106 -8.98 -1.59 -20.50
CA GLU A 106 -8.26 -0.31 -20.58
C GLU A 106 -6.85 -0.34 -19.96
N ALA A 107 -6.54 -1.36 -19.16
CA ALA A 107 -5.24 -1.52 -18.50
C ALA A 107 -4.07 -1.49 -19.50
N ALA A 108 -3.04 -0.68 -19.20
CA ALA A 108 -1.94 -0.43 -20.13
C ALA A 108 -1.00 -1.64 -20.30
N ASP A 109 -0.89 -2.48 -19.27
CA ASP A 109 -0.03 -3.66 -19.29
C ASP A 109 -0.54 -4.79 -18.37
N MET A 110 0.14 -5.93 -18.41
CA MET A 110 -0.21 -7.10 -17.59
C MET A 110 -0.08 -6.85 -16.09
N ALA A 111 0.87 -5.99 -15.66
CA ALA A 111 1.05 -5.70 -14.24
C ALA A 111 -0.15 -4.93 -13.69
N GLU A 112 -0.65 -3.95 -14.45
CA GLU A 112 -1.88 -3.24 -14.12
C GLU A 112 -3.10 -4.18 -14.09
N LYS A 113 -3.24 -5.09 -15.07
CA LYS A 113 -4.32 -6.09 -15.07
C LYS A 113 -4.30 -6.96 -13.81
N ILE A 114 -3.13 -7.42 -13.40
CA ILE A 114 -2.97 -8.24 -12.19
C ILE A 114 -3.38 -7.44 -10.94
N ILE A 115 -2.95 -6.18 -10.83
CA ILE A 115 -3.30 -5.32 -9.69
C ILE A 115 -4.81 -5.10 -9.63
N ILE A 116 -5.44 -4.74 -10.75
CA ILE A 116 -6.89 -4.52 -10.84
C ILE A 116 -7.65 -5.80 -10.44
N ALA A 117 -7.26 -6.95 -11.00
CA ALA A 117 -7.91 -8.23 -10.70
C ALA A 117 -7.78 -8.61 -9.21
N ASN A 118 -6.60 -8.45 -8.63
CA ASN A 118 -6.38 -8.78 -7.21
C ASN A 118 -7.10 -7.82 -6.27
N TRP A 119 -7.18 -6.53 -6.59
CA TRP A 119 -7.99 -5.58 -5.84
C TRP A 119 -9.49 -5.85 -6.00
N ASP A 120 -9.94 -6.31 -7.16
CA ASP A 120 -11.33 -6.69 -7.36
C ASP A 120 -11.74 -7.94 -6.57
N TRP A 121 -10.80 -8.85 -6.33
CA TRP A 121 -11.03 -10.07 -5.54
C TRP A 121 -10.73 -9.90 -4.04
N SER A 122 -10.29 -8.72 -3.63
CA SER A 122 -9.95 -8.41 -2.24
C SER A 122 -11.20 -8.40 -1.36
N GLN A 123 -11.06 -8.73 -0.08
CA GLN A 123 -12.15 -8.57 0.90
C GLN A 123 -12.34 -7.10 1.33
N THR A 124 -11.50 -6.19 0.86
CA THR A 124 -11.43 -4.79 1.32
C THR A 124 -11.92 -3.85 0.24
N VAL A 125 -13.04 -3.16 0.48
CA VAL A 125 -13.54 -2.16 -0.48
C VAL A 125 -12.53 -1.00 -0.63
N HIS A 126 -12.11 -0.76 -1.86
CA HIS A 126 -11.26 0.33 -2.31
C HIS A 126 -12.10 1.40 -3.01
N ASN A 127 -12.61 2.37 -2.23
CA ASN A 127 -13.34 3.51 -2.76
C ASN A 127 -12.39 4.69 -3.07
N PHE A 128 -12.21 4.98 -4.35
CA PHE A 128 -11.45 6.12 -4.83
C PHE A 128 -12.39 7.30 -4.99
N THR A 129 -12.11 8.40 -4.31
CA THR A 129 -12.94 9.61 -4.37
C THR A 129 -12.24 10.68 -5.18
N LYS A 130 -12.95 11.60 -5.81
CA LYS A 130 -12.34 12.76 -6.47
C LYS A 130 -11.57 13.66 -5.50
N ASN A 131 -10.71 14.53 -6.01
CA ASN A 131 -10.10 15.62 -5.26
C ASN A 131 -10.21 16.92 -6.06
N ASP A 132 -11.24 17.70 -5.75
CA ASP A 132 -11.51 18.96 -6.44
C ASP A 132 -10.34 19.96 -6.27
N LYS A 133 -9.63 19.94 -5.12
CA LYS A 133 -8.48 20.82 -4.88
C LYS A 133 -7.28 20.53 -5.78
N GLN A 134 -7.16 19.30 -6.27
CA GLN A 134 -6.07 18.88 -7.16
C GLN A 134 -6.54 18.69 -8.60
N ASN A 135 -7.83 18.97 -8.90
CA ASN A 135 -8.46 18.64 -10.18
C ASN A 135 -8.25 17.17 -10.61
N LEU A 136 -8.35 16.22 -9.65
CA LEU A 136 -8.18 14.79 -9.91
C LEU A 136 -9.52 14.07 -9.80
N SER A 137 -9.93 13.40 -10.88
CA SER A 137 -11.08 12.49 -10.86
C SER A 137 -10.80 11.24 -10.01
N ALA A 138 -11.85 10.54 -9.58
CA ALA A 138 -11.72 9.25 -8.91
C ALA A 138 -10.93 8.24 -9.77
N LYS A 139 -11.20 8.18 -11.08
CA LYS A 139 -10.47 7.32 -12.03
C LYS A 139 -8.98 7.66 -12.08
N GLN A 140 -8.62 8.95 -12.11
CA GLN A 140 -7.20 9.35 -12.08
C GLN A 140 -6.53 8.94 -10.77
N LYS A 141 -7.24 8.98 -9.63
CA LYS A 141 -6.69 8.49 -8.36
C LYS A 141 -6.48 6.97 -8.36
N LEU A 142 -7.38 6.20 -8.97
CA LEU A 142 -7.21 4.76 -9.19
C LEU A 142 -5.93 4.49 -10.00
N LEU A 143 -5.77 5.13 -11.16
CA LEU A 143 -4.58 4.99 -12.00
C LEU A 143 -3.29 5.38 -11.25
N ASN A 144 -3.32 6.47 -10.50
CA ASN A 144 -2.19 6.88 -9.66
C ASN A 144 -1.88 5.85 -8.56
N ALA A 145 -2.87 5.15 -8.02
CA ALA A 145 -2.67 4.10 -7.02
C ALA A 145 -2.08 2.84 -7.63
N ILE A 146 -2.56 2.43 -8.80
CA ILE A 146 -2.00 1.33 -9.58
C ILE A 146 -0.53 1.62 -9.88
N GLN A 147 -0.20 2.82 -10.37
CA GLN A 147 1.18 3.17 -10.67
C GLN A 147 2.08 3.13 -9.42
N ARG A 148 1.59 3.57 -8.27
CA ARG A 148 2.33 3.44 -7.01
C ARG A 148 2.55 1.99 -6.62
N ALA A 149 1.56 1.12 -6.79
CA ALA A 149 1.65 -0.31 -6.53
C ALA A 149 2.66 -0.99 -7.46
N LYS A 150 2.64 -0.68 -8.77
CA LYS A 150 3.63 -1.18 -9.75
C LYS A 150 5.07 -0.83 -9.39
N ASN A 151 5.27 0.35 -8.79
CA ASN A 151 6.59 0.83 -8.40
C ASN A 151 7.08 0.25 -7.05
N GLN A 152 6.27 -0.56 -6.35
CA GLN A 152 6.73 -1.23 -5.15
C GLN A 152 7.53 -2.49 -5.47
N VAL A 153 8.46 -2.81 -4.58
CA VAL A 153 9.17 -4.10 -4.62
C VAL A 153 8.21 -5.23 -4.26
N ARG A 154 8.40 -6.41 -4.87
CA ARG A 154 7.52 -7.57 -4.61
C ARG A 154 7.79 -8.24 -3.27
N THR A 155 9.05 -8.23 -2.85
CA THR A 155 9.47 -8.74 -1.54
C THR A 155 9.17 -7.70 -0.48
N VAL A 156 8.69 -8.15 0.68
CA VAL A 156 8.38 -7.24 1.80
C VAL A 156 9.69 -6.67 2.36
N PRO A 157 9.91 -5.34 2.33
CA PRO A 157 11.08 -4.74 2.94
C PRO A 157 11.14 -5.02 4.46
N ALA A 158 12.35 -5.19 5.02
CA ALA A 158 12.56 -5.49 6.44
C ALA A 158 11.92 -4.47 7.41
N LEU A 159 11.78 -3.22 6.98
CA LEU A 159 11.05 -2.17 7.70
C LEU A 159 9.61 -2.60 8.04
N PHE A 160 8.94 -3.34 7.17
CA PHE A 160 7.56 -3.78 7.35
C PHE A 160 7.51 -5.15 8.02
N SER A 161 7.87 -5.16 9.31
CA SER A 161 7.85 -6.34 10.19
C SER A 161 7.17 -6.01 11.52
N ALA A 162 6.73 -7.03 12.24
CA ALA A 162 6.07 -6.90 13.54
C ALA A 162 6.98 -6.20 14.56
N ALA A 163 8.28 -6.49 14.56
CA ALA A 163 9.25 -5.84 15.45
C ALA A 163 9.37 -4.31 15.22
N ASN A 164 9.14 -3.87 13.98
CA ASN A 164 9.21 -2.47 13.60
C ASN A 164 7.86 -1.75 13.67
N LEU A 165 6.74 -2.47 13.85
CA LEU A 165 5.41 -1.89 14.00
C LEU A 165 5.31 -1.12 15.33
N LYS A 166 4.98 0.17 15.29
CA LYS A 166 4.95 1.04 16.48
C LYS A 166 3.56 1.47 16.91
N PHE A 167 2.70 1.77 15.96
CA PHE A 167 1.32 2.18 16.26
C PHE A 167 0.42 1.97 15.03
N LEU A 168 -0.89 2.06 15.28
CA LEU A 168 -1.93 2.00 14.27
C LEU A 168 -2.72 3.30 14.31
N THR A 169 -3.21 3.79 13.17
CA THR A 169 -4.28 4.79 13.17
C THR A 169 -5.48 4.29 12.37
N GLN A 170 -6.68 4.55 12.85
CA GLN A 170 -7.91 4.16 12.17
C GLN A 170 -8.86 5.36 12.07
N ALA A 171 -9.35 5.60 10.86
CA ALA A 171 -10.47 6.50 10.63
C ALA A 171 -11.77 5.70 10.61
N GLU A 172 -12.89 6.37 10.86
CA GLU A 172 -14.23 5.77 10.76
C GLU A 172 -14.42 5.05 9.42
N ASP A 173 -15.03 3.85 9.49
CA ASP A 173 -15.30 2.96 8.36
C ASP A 173 -14.08 2.55 7.52
N ARG A 174 -12.87 2.60 8.10
CA ARG A 174 -11.65 2.15 7.43
C ARG A 174 -10.90 1.12 8.24
N LEU A 175 -10.15 0.27 7.55
CA LEU A 175 -9.14 -0.57 8.13
C LEU A 175 -7.99 0.27 8.70
N PRO A 176 -7.31 -0.21 9.75
CA PRO A 176 -6.15 0.47 10.32
C PRO A 176 -5.04 0.72 9.29
N THR A 177 -4.41 1.89 9.39
CA THR A 177 -3.10 2.18 8.79
C THR A 177 -2.02 1.81 9.79
N LEU A 178 -1.05 1.01 9.35
CA LEU A 178 0.04 0.49 10.20
C LEU A 178 1.26 1.38 10.03
N TYR A 179 1.92 1.77 11.13
CA TYR A 179 3.11 2.63 11.13
C TYR A 179 4.32 1.90 11.68
N PHE A 180 5.41 1.96 10.92
CA PHE A 180 6.65 1.23 11.17
C PHE A 180 7.81 2.20 11.34
N VAL A 181 8.73 1.89 12.25
CA VAL A 181 9.95 2.67 12.50
C VAL A 181 11.13 1.72 12.70
N GLN A 182 12.22 1.98 11.97
CA GLN A 182 13.50 1.27 12.08
C GLN A 182 14.65 2.29 11.95
N GLY A 183 15.22 2.70 13.09
CA GLY A 183 16.22 3.77 13.12
C GLY A 183 15.62 5.08 12.60
N THR A 184 16.27 5.71 11.62
CA THR A 184 15.78 6.93 10.95
C THR A 184 14.74 6.65 9.85
N ASN A 185 14.55 5.39 9.48
CA ASN A 185 13.55 4.99 8.49
C ASN A 185 12.18 4.86 9.13
N SER A 186 11.18 5.37 8.44
CA SER A 186 9.78 5.25 8.79
C SER A 186 8.98 4.74 7.60
N GLY A 187 7.92 4.00 7.86
CA GLY A 187 7.02 3.53 6.82
C GLY A 187 5.58 3.45 7.29
N ARG A 188 4.66 3.38 6.34
CA ARG A 188 3.27 3.03 6.65
C ARG A 188 2.63 2.18 5.56
N LEU A 189 1.77 1.27 6.00
CA LEU A 189 0.90 0.46 5.16
C LEU A 189 -0.53 0.97 5.30
N ARG A 190 -1.04 1.60 4.26
CA ARG A 190 -2.39 2.13 4.21
C ARG A 190 -3.27 1.23 3.36
N GLN A 191 -4.22 0.57 4.00
CA GLN A 191 -5.10 -0.42 3.36
C GLN A 191 -6.30 0.22 2.66
N GLN A 192 -6.84 1.30 3.22
CA GLN A 192 -7.99 2.01 2.68
C GLN A 192 -7.79 3.53 2.76
N HIS A 193 -8.11 4.22 1.65
CA HIS A 193 -8.12 5.67 1.57
C HIS A 193 -8.85 6.11 0.30
N GLY A 194 -9.37 7.34 0.27
CA GLY A 194 -9.98 7.93 -0.94
C GLY A 194 -9.01 8.10 -2.12
N SER A 195 -7.71 7.87 -1.91
CA SER A 195 -6.69 7.83 -2.97
C SER A 195 -6.18 6.41 -3.24
N GLY A 196 -6.82 5.40 -2.68
CA GLY A 196 -6.43 3.99 -2.74
C GLY A 196 -5.45 3.53 -1.67
N PRO A 197 -5.23 2.19 -1.63
CA PRO A 197 -4.18 1.59 -0.83
C PRO A 197 -2.80 2.11 -1.25
N ALA A 198 -1.86 2.14 -0.31
CA ALA A 198 -0.49 2.58 -0.59
C ALA A 198 0.51 2.13 0.48
N VAL A 199 1.73 1.88 0.01
CA VAL A 199 2.95 1.76 0.83
C VAL A 199 3.70 3.08 0.75
N PHE A 200 4.16 3.58 1.89
CA PHE A 200 5.07 4.73 1.93
C PHE A 200 6.28 4.40 2.80
N THR A 201 7.44 4.87 2.36
CA THR A 201 8.70 4.86 3.11
C THR A 201 9.29 6.26 3.08
N GLU A 202 9.81 6.70 4.21
CA GLU A 202 10.40 8.03 4.40
C GLU A 202 11.55 7.95 5.41
N VAL A 203 12.46 8.91 5.35
CA VAL A 203 13.56 9.07 6.31
C VAL A 203 13.36 10.34 7.11
N ASN A 204 13.89 10.40 8.33
CA ASN A 204 13.85 11.59 9.19
C ASN A 204 12.42 12.07 9.47
N LYS A 205 11.50 11.11 9.67
CA LYS A 205 10.13 11.40 10.05
C LYS A 205 10.00 11.42 11.57
N ILE A 206 9.27 12.40 12.11
CA ILE A 206 8.84 12.42 13.50
C ILE A 206 7.31 12.35 13.53
N ASP A 207 6.80 11.45 14.37
CA ASP A 207 5.38 11.26 14.65
C ASP A 207 5.00 12.01 15.94
N TYR A 208 3.97 12.84 15.85
CA TYR A 208 3.38 13.56 16.98
C TYR A 208 1.94 13.11 17.20
N PHE A 209 1.53 13.07 18.47
CA PHE A 209 0.22 12.63 18.91
C PHE A 209 -0.43 13.71 19.78
N PHE A 210 -1.73 13.91 19.61
CA PHE A 210 -2.47 15.00 20.25
C PHE A 210 -3.75 14.48 20.87
N ALA A 211 -4.06 14.92 22.09
CA ALA A 211 -5.29 14.55 22.79
C ALA A 211 -6.57 14.94 22.01
N SER A 212 -6.49 15.92 21.10
CA SER A 212 -7.63 16.28 20.24
C SER A 212 -7.22 16.74 18.85
N LYS A 213 -8.14 16.60 17.88
CA LYS A 213 -8.01 17.17 16.53
C LYS A 213 -7.88 18.70 16.54
N SER A 214 -8.40 19.39 17.56
CA SER A 214 -8.26 20.85 17.69
C SER A 214 -6.81 21.24 17.93
N LYS A 215 -6.13 20.57 18.86
CA LYS A 215 -4.72 20.78 19.17
C LYS A 215 -3.81 20.44 17.99
N MET A 216 -4.05 19.30 17.34
CA MET A 216 -3.37 18.92 16.10
C MET A 216 -3.53 19.99 15.00
N ARG A 217 -4.71 20.62 14.86
CA ARG A 217 -4.91 21.71 13.89
C ARG A 217 -4.08 22.95 14.20
N LYS A 218 -3.94 23.33 15.48
CA LYS A 218 -3.05 24.43 15.89
C LYS A 218 -1.59 24.12 15.56
N PHE A 219 -1.13 22.91 15.90
CA PHE A 219 0.22 22.44 15.56
C PHE A 219 0.46 22.45 14.04
N LYS A 220 -0.50 21.94 13.26
CA LYS A 220 -0.45 21.95 11.79
C LYS A 220 -0.26 23.36 11.23
N THR A 221 -0.93 24.37 11.77
CA THR A 221 -0.78 25.76 11.33
C THR A 221 0.64 26.27 11.55
N ALA A 222 1.20 26.03 12.75
CA ALA A 222 2.58 26.40 13.07
C ALA A 222 3.60 25.66 12.17
N ALA A 223 3.44 24.35 12.03
CA ALA A 223 4.29 23.52 11.16
C ALA A 223 4.23 23.97 9.69
N LYS A 224 3.03 24.33 9.19
CA LYS A 224 2.86 24.83 7.83
C LYS A 224 3.56 26.18 7.63
N LEU A 225 3.45 27.09 8.60
CA LEU A 225 4.11 28.40 8.54
C LEU A 225 5.64 28.22 8.49
N ALA A 226 6.21 27.42 9.40
CA ALA A 226 7.64 27.13 9.42
C ALA A 226 8.12 26.49 8.11
N MET A 227 7.36 25.53 7.55
CA MET A 227 7.66 24.90 6.26
C MET A 227 7.63 25.90 5.11
N THR A 228 6.64 26.80 5.06
CA THR A 228 6.53 27.85 4.02
C THR A 228 7.68 28.85 4.11
N ASN A 229 8.07 29.26 5.32
CA ASN A 229 9.14 30.21 5.55
C ASN A 229 10.54 29.57 5.50
N ARG A 230 10.63 28.24 5.42
CA ARG A 230 11.87 27.46 5.49
C ARG A 230 12.66 27.73 6.77
N GLU A 231 11.92 27.90 7.86
CA GLU A 231 12.44 28.10 9.21
C GLU A 231 12.73 26.77 9.89
N ASP A 232 13.60 26.81 10.90
CA ASP A 232 13.80 25.68 11.79
C ASP A 232 12.52 25.44 12.60
N PHE A 233 12.11 24.18 12.70
CA PHE A 233 10.89 23.82 13.41
C PHE A 233 11.22 22.90 14.58
N ASN A 234 11.21 23.46 15.79
CA ASN A 234 11.37 22.74 17.05
C ASN A 234 10.24 23.17 18.00
N PRO A 235 9.03 22.59 17.86
CA PRO A 235 7.86 23.04 18.60
C PRO A 235 7.96 22.66 20.08
N ASP A 236 7.55 23.57 20.96
CA ASP A 236 7.24 23.23 22.34
C ASP A 236 5.98 22.37 22.38
N LEU A 237 6.14 21.08 22.62
CA LEU A 237 5.03 20.11 22.59
C LEU A 237 3.97 20.40 23.66
N SER A 238 4.35 21.02 24.79
CA SER A 238 3.43 21.32 25.87
C SER A 238 2.38 22.36 25.46
N ALA A 239 2.77 23.37 24.67
CA ALA A 239 1.87 24.39 24.12
C ALA A 239 0.74 23.80 23.23
N TYR A 240 0.97 22.59 22.69
CA TYR A 240 0.02 21.87 21.86
C TYR A 240 -0.60 20.65 22.54
N GLU A 241 -0.30 20.38 23.82
CA GLU A 241 -0.67 19.11 24.49
C GLU A 241 -0.31 17.90 23.61
N ALA A 242 0.89 17.96 23.03
CA ALA A 242 1.41 16.97 22.11
C ALA A 242 2.41 16.05 22.82
N THR A 243 2.56 14.85 22.28
CA THR A 243 3.59 13.89 22.70
C THR A 243 4.16 13.17 21.49
N THR A 244 5.33 12.58 21.60
CA THR A 244 5.90 11.65 20.61
C THR A 244 5.60 10.19 20.93
N ILE A 245 4.88 9.93 22.03
CA ILE A 245 4.47 8.59 22.45
C ILE A 245 3.08 8.30 21.85
N PRO A 246 2.89 7.20 21.10
CA PRO A 246 1.58 6.84 20.60
C PRO A 246 0.62 6.54 21.76
N THR A 247 -0.50 7.26 21.81
CA THR A 247 -1.52 7.11 22.86
C THR A 247 -2.88 6.82 22.24
N ALA A 248 -3.55 5.75 22.67
CA ALA A 248 -4.86 5.38 22.15
C ALA A 248 -5.87 6.55 22.19
N GLY A 249 -6.65 6.72 21.12
CA GLY A 249 -7.58 7.81 20.95
C GLY A 249 -6.97 9.14 20.49
N TYR A 250 -5.64 9.30 20.51
CA TYR A 250 -5.00 10.55 20.11
C TYR A 250 -5.01 10.72 18.59
N ALA A 251 -5.12 11.96 18.12
CA ALA A 251 -4.91 12.31 16.72
C ALA A 251 -3.41 12.23 16.39
N HIS A 252 -3.07 11.88 15.15
CA HIS A 252 -1.69 11.65 14.71
C HIS A 252 -1.27 12.62 13.60
N PHE A 253 -0.04 13.13 13.69
CA PHE A 253 0.57 14.06 12.74
C PHE A 253 2.00 13.66 12.43
N GLU A 254 2.33 13.57 11.15
CA GLU A 254 3.67 13.27 10.68
C GLU A 254 4.37 14.54 10.22
N THR A 255 5.66 14.59 10.48
CA THR A 255 6.57 15.61 9.97
C THR A 255 7.81 14.94 9.41
N THR A 256 8.33 15.45 8.29
CA THR A 256 9.57 14.95 7.69
C THR A 256 10.54 16.12 7.60
N TYR A 257 11.79 15.88 7.99
CA TYR A 257 12.81 16.92 8.12
C TYR A 257 13.98 16.75 7.16
N SER A 258 14.58 17.88 6.79
CA SER A 258 15.94 17.97 6.26
C SER A 258 16.74 18.88 7.21
N GLY A 259 17.62 18.28 8.01
CA GLY A 259 18.22 18.96 9.16
C GLY A 259 17.13 19.37 10.16
N ARG A 260 17.04 20.66 10.50
CA ARG A 260 16.02 21.22 11.41
C ARG A 260 14.78 21.76 10.69
N LYS A 261 14.72 21.68 9.36
CA LYS A 261 13.66 22.28 8.55
C LYS A 261 12.66 21.24 8.10
N LEU A 262 11.37 21.59 8.15
CA LEU A 262 10.30 20.76 7.61
C LEU A 262 10.33 20.76 6.09
N ILE A 263 10.26 19.57 5.50
CA ILE A 263 10.08 19.37 4.05
C ILE A 263 8.73 18.77 3.71
N LYS A 264 8.06 18.14 4.69
CA LYS A 264 6.75 17.54 4.52
C LYS A 264 6.00 17.50 5.84
N ILE A 265 4.69 17.70 5.76
CA ILE A 265 3.76 17.55 6.88
C ILE A 265 2.57 16.71 6.44
N HIS A 266 2.07 15.83 7.31
CA HIS A 266 0.91 14.99 6.99
C HIS A 266 0.05 14.69 8.23
N PRO A 267 -1.14 15.30 8.37
CA PRO A 267 -2.10 14.89 9.40
C PRO A 267 -2.76 13.57 9.01
N SER A 268 -2.82 12.60 9.92
CA SER A 268 -3.66 11.41 9.76
C SER A 268 -5.14 11.80 9.82
N GLY A 269 -5.97 11.07 9.09
CA GLY A 269 -7.43 11.20 9.16
C GLY A 269 -8.05 10.47 10.36
N GLY A 270 -7.31 9.53 10.95
CA GLY A 270 -7.76 8.66 12.04
C GLY A 270 -7.20 9.03 13.41
N ALA A 271 -7.59 8.25 14.42
CA ALA A 271 -7.01 8.28 15.76
C ALA A 271 -6.16 7.03 15.99
N VAL A 272 -5.24 7.08 16.96
CA VAL A 272 -4.44 5.92 17.36
C VAL A 272 -5.35 4.85 17.96
N VAL A 273 -5.17 3.61 17.55
CA VAL A 273 -5.92 2.45 18.05
C VAL A 273 -4.97 1.40 18.63
N THR A 274 -5.50 0.55 19.52
CA THR A 274 -4.79 -0.56 20.15
C THR A 274 -4.79 -1.82 19.27
N GLY A 275 -4.19 -2.92 19.74
CA GLY A 275 -4.19 -4.21 19.03
C GLY A 275 -3.00 -4.43 18.10
N LEU A 276 -1.81 -3.95 18.49
CA LEU A 276 -0.57 -4.16 17.73
C LEU A 276 -0.16 -5.63 17.63
N ASP A 277 -0.39 -6.38 18.70
CA ASP A 277 -0.12 -7.81 18.85
C ASP A 277 -0.87 -8.68 17.83
N ALA A 278 -2.01 -8.20 17.31
CA ALA A 278 -2.77 -8.87 16.26
C ALA A 278 -2.07 -8.83 14.88
N TYR A 279 -0.89 -8.22 14.75
CA TYR A 279 -0.15 -8.04 13.49
C TYR A 279 1.19 -8.78 13.49
N THR A 280 1.13 -10.08 13.22
CA THR A 280 2.31 -10.91 12.96
C THR A 280 2.96 -10.55 11.62
N ASP A 281 4.22 -10.96 11.41
CA ASP A 281 4.92 -10.79 10.13
C ASP A 281 4.16 -11.38 8.95
N LEU A 282 3.49 -12.53 9.16
CA LEU A 282 2.65 -13.16 8.13
C LEU A 282 1.47 -12.26 7.74
N LYS A 283 0.80 -11.66 8.72
CA LYS A 283 -0.32 -10.73 8.47
C LYS A 283 0.16 -9.44 7.81
N ILE A 284 1.29 -8.89 8.24
CA ILE A 284 1.89 -7.69 7.66
C ILE A 284 2.28 -7.94 6.20
N LYS A 285 2.89 -9.10 5.91
CA LYS A 285 3.20 -9.53 4.54
C LYS A 285 1.95 -9.62 3.68
N ALA A 286 0.89 -10.27 4.16
CA ALA A 286 -0.38 -10.37 3.43
C ALA A 286 -0.99 -8.99 3.15
N ILE A 287 -0.94 -8.08 4.12
CA ILE A 287 -1.40 -6.68 3.96
C ILE A 287 -0.56 -5.95 2.91
N TYR A 288 0.77 -6.04 2.99
CA TYR A 288 1.68 -5.43 2.01
C TYR A 288 1.37 -5.91 0.60
N GLN A 289 1.26 -7.23 0.42
CA GLN A 289 0.94 -7.89 -0.83
C GLN A 289 -0.42 -7.49 -1.39
N GLY A 290 -1.45 -7.41 -0.54
CA GLY A 290 -2.77 -6.89 -0.92
C GLY A 290 -2.73 -5.43 -1.37
N ILE A 291 -1.98 -4.58 -0.66
CA ILE A 291 -1.82 -3.16 -1.03
C ILE A 291 -1.19 -2.99 -2.40
N ILE A 292 -0.19 -3.81 -2.75
CA ILE A 292 0.50 -3.69 -4.04
C ILE A 292 -0.15 -4.54 -5.14
N GLY A 293 -1.28 -5.19 -4.85
CA GLY A 293 -2.03 -6.00 -5.82
C GLY A 293 -1.29 -7.25 -6.25
N LEU A 294 -0.47 -7.84 -5.38
CA LEU A 294 0.26 -9.10 -5.63
C LEU A 294 -0.14 -10.12 -4.57
N THR A 295 -1.29 -10.78 -4.72
CA THR A 295 -1.67 -11.89 -3.85
C THR A 295 -1.08 -13.20 -4.38
N THR A 296 -0.50 -14.01 -3.50
CA THR A 296 -0.08 -15.39 -3.79
C THR A 296 -1.27 -16.34 -3.76
#